data_AF-A0A212CGR0-F1
#
_entry.id   AF-A0A212CGR0-F1
#
_cell.length_a   1.000
_cell.length_b   1.000
_cell.length_c   1.000
_cell.angle_alpha   90.00
_cell.angle_beta   90.00
_cell.angle_gamma   90.00
#
_symmetry.space_group_name_H-M   'P 1'
#
loop_
_entity.id
_entity.type
_entity.pdbx_description
1 polymer ?
#
loop_
_entity_poly.entity_id
_entity_poly.type
_entity_poly.pdbx_seq_one_letter_code
_entity_poly.pdbx_strand_id
1 'polypeptide(L)'
;MFELITSEASYYKSLNLLVSHFMENERLKKILHPSEAHILFSNVLDVMAVSERFLLELERRMEENIVISDVCDIVYHYAADHFSVYITYVSNQTYQERTYKQLLGLPLSSFLILPFQRITRLKLLVQ
;
A
#
# COMPACT_ATOMS: atom_id res chain seq x y z
N MET A 1 -18.31 -0.95 -6.65
CA MET A 1 -17.39 -0.18 -7.51
C MET A 1 -16.95 1.14 -6.87
N PHE A 2 -17.84 2.11 -6.59
CA PHE A 2 -17.46 3.40 -5.98
C PHE A 2 -16.72 3.26 -4.63
N GLU A 3 -17.17 2.36 -3.76
CA GLU A 3 -16.46 2.05 -2.50
C GLU A 3 -15.05 1.49 -2.74
N LEU A 4 -14.88 0.66 -3.77
CA LEU A 4 -13.57 0.08 -4.12
C LEU A 4 -12.60 1.19 -4.58
N ILE A 5 -13.05 2.08 -5.47
CA ILE A 5 -12.27 3.23 -5.97
C ILE A 5 -11.90 4.17 -4.82
N THR A 6 -12.90 4.62 -4.06
CA THR A 6 -12.67 5.56 -2.95
C THR A 6 -11.78 4.97 -1.86
N SER A 7 -11.94 3.68 -1.56
CA SER A 7 -11.06 3.00 -0.60
C SER A 7 -9.63 2.78 -1.13
N GLU A 8 -9.45 2.49 -2.42
CA GLU A 8 -8.13 2.40 -3.06
C GLU A 8 -7.44 3.77 -3.09
N ALA A 9 -8.14 4.84 -3.50
CA ALA A 9 -7.61 6.20 -3.48
C ALA A 9 -7.17 6.64 -2.09
N SER A 10 -7.96 6.30 -1.06
CA SER A 10 -7.61 6.58 0.34
C SER A 10 -6.39 5.78 0.81
N TYR A 11 -6.28 4.53 0.38
CA TYR A 11 -5.13 3.68 0.67
C TYR A 11 -3.86 4.20 -0.01
N TYR A 12 -3.90 4.47 -1.32
CA TYR A 12 -2.79 5.07 -2.07
C TYR A 12 -2.32 6.39 -1.45
N LYS A 13 -3.26 7.28 -1.09
CA LYS A 13 -2.92 8.53 -0.41
C LYS A 13 -2.17 8.29 0.91
N SER A 14 -2.54 7.25 1.65
CA SER A 14 -1.88 6.90 2.91
C SER A 14 -0.47 6.34 2.68
N LEU A 15 -0.26 5.54 1.62
CA LEU A 15 1.08 5.12 1.19
C LEU A 15 1.94 6.30 0.73
N ASN A 16 1.36 7.25 -0.01
CA ASN A 16 2.07 8.45 -0.43
C ASN A 16 2.51 9.31 0.76
N LEU A 17 1.67 9.42 1.80
CA LEU A 17 2.05 10.09 3.05
C LEU A 17 3.20 9.34 3.75
N LEU A 18 3.15 8.01 3.80
CA LEU A 18 4.23 7.17 4.32
C LEU A 18 5.57 7.47 3.61
N VAL A 19 5.57 7.49 2.28
CA VAL A 19 6.77 7.76 1.48
C VAL A 19 7.25 9.20 1.65
N SER A 20 6.41 10.18 1.34
CA SER A 20 6.79 11.60 1.30
C SER A 20 7.17 12.18 2.66
N HIS A 21 6.48 11.79 3.75
CA HIS A 21 6.68 12.41 5.06
C HIS A 21 7.65 11.63 5.95
N PHE A 22 7.85 10.33 5.71
CA PHE A 22 8.73 9.50 6.53
C PHE A 22 9.94 8.99 5.76
N MET A 23 9.74 8.30 4.63
CA MET A 23 10.86 7.73 3.85
C MET A 23 11.74 8.81 3.21
N GLU A 24 11.13 9.87 2.68
CA GLU A 24 11.84 10.95 2.01
C GLU A 24 12.32 12.05 2.96
N ASN A 25 11.98 11.96 4.24
CA ASN A 25 12.31 12.97 5.24
C ASN A 25 13.82 13.03 5.50
N GLU A 26 14.43 14.17 5.16
CA GLU A 26 15.87 14.39 5.30
C GLU A 26 16.40 14.29 6.74
N ARG A 27 15.57 14.56 7.76
CA ARG A 27 15.96 14.34 9.16
C ARG A 27 15.98 12.85 9.48
N LEU A 28 14.95 12.11 9.09
CA LEU A 28 14.89 10.67 9.33
C LEU A 28 15.98 9.93 8.57
N LYS A 29 16.28 10.30 7.33
CA LYS A 29 17.41 9.72 6.56
C LYS A 29 18.77 9.92 7.22
N LYS A 30 18.95 11.00 7.99
CA LYS A 30 20.19 11.27 8.74
C LYS A 30 20.27 10.50 10.05
N ILE A 31 19.11 10.15 10.62
CA ILE A 31 19.02 9.42 11.89
C ILE A 31 19.09 7.91 11.65
N LEU A 32 18.44 7.43 10.58
CA LEU A 32 18.35 6.01 10.25
C LEU A 32 19.57 5.55 9.45
N HIS A 33 20.14 4.42 9.85
CA HIS A 33 21.10 3.73 9.00
C HIS A 33 20.40 3.22 7.73
N PRO A 34 21.06 3.18 6.56
CA PRO A 34 20.44 2.69 5.32
C PRO A 34 19.80 1.30 5.43
N SER A 35 20.38 0.41 6.24
CA SER A 35 19.79 -0.91 6.51
C SER A 35 18.51 -0.85 7.34
N GLU A 36 18.43 0.06 8.31
CA GLU A 36 17.22 0.27 9.12
C GLU A 36 16.11 0.86 8.27
N ALA A 37 16.44 1.82 7.41
CA ALA A 37 15.50 2.37 6.44
C ALA A 37 15.00 1.29 5.47
N HIS A 38 15.90 0.45 4.95
CA HIS A 38 15.52 -0.66 4.07
C HIS A 38 14.60 -1.67 4.78
N ILE A 39 14.89 -2.03 6.03
CA ILE A 39 14.04 -2.92 6.81
C ILE A 39 12.68 -2.27 7.09
N LEU A 40 12.67 -1.00 7.50
CA LEU A 40 11.48 -0.27 7.93
C LEU A 40 10.50 -0.02 6.78
N PHE A 41 11.01 0.32 5.60
CA PHE A 41 10.17 0.64 4.44
C PHE A 41 10.02 -0.53 3.46
N SER A 42 10.83 -1.60 3.59
CA SER A 42 10.74 -2.80 2.74
C SER A 42 10.63 -2.42 1.24
N ASN A 43 9.70 -3.04 0.53
CA ASN A 43 9.31 -2.77 -0.84
C ASN A 43 8.05 -1.87 -0.93
N VAL A 44 7.88 -0.89 -0.02
CA VAL A 44 6.70 0.00 -0.01
C VAL A 44 6.48 0.73 -1.34
N LEU A 45 7.57 1.08 -2.05
CA LEU A 45 7.49 1.75 -3.35
C LEU A 45 6.85 0.85 -4.40
N ASP A 46 7.15 -0.45 -4.39
CA ASP A 46 6.52 -1.42 -5.29
C ASP A 46 5.03 -1.57 -4.94
N VAL A 47 4.70 -1.61 -3.65
CA VAL A 47 3.30 -1.66 -3.17
C VAL A 47 2.52 -0.41 -3.63
N MET A 48 3.14 0.77 -3.53
CA MET A 48 2.55 2.03 -3.96
C MET A 48 2.34 2.08 -5.47
N ALA A 49 3.31 1.63 -6.27
CA ALA A 49 3.19 1.56 -7.73
C ALA A 49 2.09 0.61 -8.18
N VAL A 50 1.93 -0.53 -7.50
CA VAL A 50 0.84 -1.49 -7.77
C VAL A 50 -0.52 -0.89 -7.42
N SER A 51 -0.65 -0.23 -6.26
CA SER A 51 -1.86 0.49 -5.84
C SER A 51 -2.27 1.59 -6.82
N GLU A 52 -1.30 2.38 -7.30
CA GLU A 52 -1.52 3.44 -8.31
C GLU A 52 -2.09 2.90 -9.61
N ARG A 53 -1.46 1.85 -10.16
CA ARG A 53 -1.89 1.23 -11.42
C ARG A 53 -3.31 0.68 -11.32
N PHE A 54 -3.63 0.07 -10.19
CA PHE A 54 -4.96 -0.46 -9.94
C PHE A 54 -6.00 0.65 -9.83
N LEU A 55 -5.69 1.73 -9.12
CA LEU A 55 -6.57 2.90 -9.04
C LEU A 55 -6.84 3.50 -10.42
N LEU A 56 -5.80 3.69 -11.24
CA LEU A 56 -5.92 4.24 -12.60
C LEU A 56 -6.84 3.38 -13.48
N GLU A 57 -6.72 2.06 -13.42
CA GLU A 57 -7.55 1.17 -14.22
C GLU A 57 -9.03 1.18 -13.75
N LEU A 58 -9.27 1.30 -12.45
CA LEU A 58 -10.62 1.45 -11.92
C LEU A 58 -11.24 2.80 -12.32
N GLU A 59 -10.46 3.89 -12.28
CA GLU A 59 -10.90 5.23 -12.69
C GLU A 59 -11.22 5.27 -14.19
N ARG A 60 -10.35 4.69 -15.04
CA ARG A 60 -10.58 4.56 -16.48
C ARG A 60 -11.90 3.84 -16.79
N ARG A 61 -12.19 2.73 -16.09
CA ARG A 61 -13.45 2.00 -16.27
C ARG A 61 -14.68 2.82 -15.87
N MET A 62 -14.55 3.65 -14.83
CA MET A 62 -15.62 4.54 -14.38
C MET A 62 -15.88 5.66 -15.39
N GLU A 63 -14.84 6.19 -16.05
CA GLU A 63 -14.98 7.20 -17.10
C GLU A 63 -15.62 6.64 -18.38
N GLU A 64 -15.34 5.37 -18.72
CA GLU A 64 -15.85 4.72 -19.93
C GLU A 64 -17.33 4.33 -19.83
N ASN A 65 -17.86 4.09 -18.62
CA ASN A 65 -19.24 3.66 -18.42
C ASN A 65 -19.94 4.43 -17.29
N ILE A 66 -20.95 5.23 -17.65
CA ILE A 66 -21.82 5.93 -16.68
C ILE A 66 -22.68 4.94 -15.87
N VAL A 67 -22.98 3.77 -16.44
CA VAL A 67 -23.62 2.66 -15.74
C VAL A 67 -22.51 1.82 -15.11
N ILE A 68 -22.58 1.59 -13.79
CA ILE A 68 -21.62 0.80 -13.02
C ILE A 68 -21.42 -0.56 -13.70
N SER A 69 -20.36 -0.70 -14.49
CA SER A 69 -19.94 -1.96 -15.10
C SER A 69 -19.20 -2.80 -14.07
N ASP A 70 -19.28 -4.12 -14.18
CA ASP A 70 -18.52 -5.04 -13.36
C ASP A 70 -17.01 -4.72 -13.41
N VAL A 71 -16.33 -4.85 -12.27
CA VAL A 71 -14.87 -4.66 -12.09
C VAL A 71 -14.17 -5.96 -11.71
N CYS A 72 -14.90 -7.07 -11.64
CA CYS A 72 -14.35 -8.37 -11.26
C CYS A 72 -13.19 -8.78 -12.17
N ASP A 73 -13.19 -8.41 -13.45
CA ASP A 73 -12.08 -8.63 -14.37
C ASP A 73 -10.81 -7.91 -13.91
N ILE A 74 -10.90 -6.61 -13.63
CA ILE A 74 -9.77 -5.78 -13.15
C ILE A 74 -9.24 -6.33 -11.82
N VAL A 75 -10.15 -6.64 -10.88
CA VAL A 75 -9.75 -7.14 -9.56
C VAL A 75 -9.12 -8.52 -9.65
N TYR A 76 -9.64 -9.41 -10.52
CA TYR A 76 -9.07 -10.72 -10.76
C TYR A 76 -7.65 -10.63 -11.33
N HIS A 77 -7.45 -9.84 -12.39
CA HIS A 77 -6.13 -9.63 -12.99
C HIS A 77 -5.13 -9.08 -11.97
N TYR A 78 -5.55 -8.07 -11.20
CA TYR A 78 -4.73 -7.50 -10.15
C TYR A 78 -4.32 -8.53 -9.08
N ALA A 79 -5.28 -9.34 -8.61
CA ALA A 79 -5.03 -10.37 -7.60
C ALA A 79 -4.15 -11.50 -8.13
N ALA A 80 -4.26 -11.86 -9.41
CA ALA A 80 -3.44 -12.90 -10.01
C ALA A 80 -1.98 -12.45 -10.20
N ASP A 81 -1.77 -11.22 -10.66
CA ASP A 81 -0.46 -10.79 -11.19
C ASP A 81 0.38 -9.96 -10.20
N HIS A 82 -0.26 -9.29 -9.24
CA HIS A 82 0.43 -8.27 -8.41
C HIS A 82 0.42 -8.55 -6.91
N PHE A 83 -0.26 -9.60 -6.47
CA PHE A 83 -0.41 -9.91 -5.05
C PHE A 83 0.91 -10.31 -4.36
N SER A 84 1.89 -10.81 -5.12
CA SER A 84 3.23 -11.18 -4.63
C SER A 84 4.00 -10.01 -3.99
N VAL A 85 3.75 -8.78 -4.46
CA VAL A 85 4.36 -7.56 -3.92
C VAL A 85 3.92 -7.32 -2.48
N TYR A 86 2.64 -7.55 -2.20
CA TYR A 86 2.07 -7.44 -0.86
C TYR A 86 2.56 -8.54 0.07
N ILE A 87 2.71 -9.77 -0.44
CA ILE A 87 3.29 -10.88 0.34
C ILE A 87 4.70 -10.52 0.78
N THR A 88 5.54 -10.01 -0.14
CA THR A 88 6.91 -9.58 0.16
C THR A 88 6.94 -8.53 1.27
N TYR A 89 6.04 -7.56 1.21
CA TYR A 89 5.95 -6.51 2.23
C TYR A 89 5.55 -7.08 3.60
N VAL A 90 4.47 -7.87 3.62
CA VAL A 90 3.90 -8.43 4.87
C VAL A 90 4.84 -9.44 5.51
N SER A 91 5.58 -10.21 4.73
CA SER A 91 6.62 -11.12 5.25
C SER A 91 7.70 -10.39 6.04
N ASN A 92 7.96 -9.11 5.73
CA ASN A 92 8.91 -8.28 6.44
C ASN A 92 8.31 -7.53 7.64
N GLN A 93 7.00 -7.59 7.87
CA GLN A 93 6.29 -6.78 8.87
C GLN A 93 6.81 -7.01 10.30
N THR A 94 7.13 -8.24 10.69
CA THR A 94 7.69 -8.53 12.02
C THR A 94 9.06 -7.86 12.23
N TYR A 95 9.88 -7.76 11.18
CA TYR A 95 11.16 -7.07 11.25
C TYR A 95 10.96 -5.55 11.31
N GLN A 96 10.06 -5.01 10.47
CA GLN A 96 9.64 -3.61 10.52
C GLN A 96 9.20 -3.19 11.92
N GLU A 97 8.34 -3.97 12.58
CA GLU A 97 7.84 -3.69 13.93
C GLU A 97 8.96 -3.72 14.99
N ARG A 98 9.91 -4.65 14.89
CA ARG A 98 11.04 -4.74 15.80
C ARG A 98 11.97 -3.54 15.66
N THR A 99 12.35 -3.21 14.42
CA THR A 99 13.19 -2.03 14.11
C THR A 99 12.49 -0.74 14.53
N TYR A 100 11.19 -0.60 14.25
CA TYR A 100 10.38 0.52 14.71
C TYR A 100 10.38 0.67 16.25
N LYS A 101 10.19 -0.43 17.00
CA LYS A 101 10.20 -0.39 18.48
C LYS A 101 11.55 0.05 19.05
N GLN A 102 12.64 -0.26 18.35
CA GLN A 102 13.99 0.17 18.73
C GLN A 102 14.24 1.67 18.44
N LEU A 103 13.57 2.23 17.42
CA LEU A 103 13.78 3.58 16.92
C LEU A 103 12.87 4.66 17.56
N LEU A 104 12.26 4.38 18.72
CA LEU A 104 11.46 5.32 19.53
C LEU A 104 10.26 5.98 18.80
N GLY A 105 9.11 5.29 18.79
CA GLY A 105 7.79 5.92 18.95
C GLY A 105 7.29 6.87 17.86
N LEU A 106 7.79 6.81 16.63
CA LEU A 106 7.27 7.62 15.51
C LEU A 106 5.78 7.27 15.25
N PRO A 107 4.91 8.21 14.83
CA PRO A 107 3.52 7.92 14.47
C PRO A 107 3.37 7.16 13.14
N LEU A 108 4.30 6.25 12.86
CA LEU A 108 4.48 5.48 11.64
C LEU A 108 3.84 4.08 11.73
N SER A 109 3.66 3.54 12.93
CA SER A 109 3.17 2.17 13.12
C SER A 109 1.82 1.90 12.47
N SER A 110 0.92 2.88 12.47
CA SER A 110 -0.38 2.81 11.80
C SER A 110 -0.27 2.77 10.27
N PHE A 111 0.81 3.29 9.70
CA PHE A 111 1.06 3.26 8.26
C PHE A 111 1.70 1.93 7.82
N LEU A 112 2.55 1.32 8.64
CA LEU A 112 3.24 0.06 8.30
C LEU A 112 2.28 -1.13 8.18
N ILE A 113 1.12 -1.08 8.83
CA ILE A 113 0.11 -2.16 8.76
C ILE A 113 -0.83 -2.02 7.56
N LEU A 114 -0.78 -0.90 6.82
CA LEU A 114 -1.74 -0.61 5.74
C LEU A 114 -1.73 -1.69 4.63
N PRO A 115 -0.57 -2.21 4.15
CA PRO A 115 -0.59 -3.26 3.14
C PRO A 115 -1.26 -4.55 3.60
N PHE A 116 -1.12 -4.91 4.88
CA PHE A 116 -1.82 -6.06 5.46
C PHE A 116 -3.34 -5.83 5.51
N GLN A 117 -3.77 -4.64 5.95
CA GLN A 117 -5.20 -4.28 5.98
C GLN A 117 -5.82 -4.22 4.59
N ARG A 118 -5.06 -3.81 3.56
CA ARG A 118 -5.57 -3.77 2.19
C ARG A 118 -5.87 -5.17 1.67
N ILE A 119 -4.97 -6.12 1.89
CA ILE A 119 -5.15 -7.52 1.50
C ILE A 119 -6.44 -8.11 2.07
N THR A 120 -6.69 -7.92 3.37
CA THR A 120 -7.87 -8.49 4.02
C THR A 120 -9.16 -7.87 3.50
N ARG A 121 -9.16 -6.57 3.19
CA ARG A 121 -10.32 -5.88 2.61
C ARG A 121 -10.59 -6.26 1.16
N LEU A 122 -9.55 -6.44 0.33
CA LEU A 122 -9.73 -6.91 -1.04
C LEU A 122 -10.40 -8.29 -1.09
N LYS A 123 -10.07 -9.20 -0.17
CA LYS A 123 -10.76 -10.50 -0.07
C LYS A 123 -12.25 -10.39 0.26
N LEU A 124 -12.65 -9.41 1.08
CA LEU A 124 -14.04 -9.20 1.47
C LEU A 124 -14.86 -8.50 0.39
N LEU A 125 -14.22 -7.66 -0.44
CA LEU A 125 -14.89 -6.88 -1.49
C LEU A 125 -15.11 -7.67 -2.80
N VAL A 126 -14.56 -8.88 -2.89
CA VAL A 126 -14.63 -9.78 -4.07
C VAL A 126 -15.55 -10.99 -3.81
N GLN A 127 -16.17 -11.06 -2.62
CA GLN A 127 -17.20 -12.03 -2.26
C GLN A 127 -18.59 -11.41 -2.44
#